data_AF-A0A522XJX7-F1
#
_entry.id   AF-A0A522XJX7-F1
#
_cell.length_a   1.000
_cell.length_b   1.000
_cell.length_c   1.000
_cell.angle_alpha   90.00
_cell.angle_beta   90.00
_cell.angle_gamma   90.00
#
_symmetry.space_group_name_H-M   'P 1'
#
loop_
_entity.id
_entity.type
_entity.pdbx_description
1 polymer ?
#
loop_
_entity_poly.entity_id
_entity_poly.type
_entity_poly.pdbx_seq_one_letter_code
_entity_poly.pdbx_strand_id
1 'polypeptide(L)'
;MRDSATLVGRWEPQSYIPSQGQAMDLTTLPPAQQADLVWVLTSEGTIRIGDLEGTYTVDGQTIYARNPDSGDVTEFQFQLSQNQLAVERSGEIEKGVLLLVRDR
;
A
#
# COMPACT_ATOMS: atom_id res chain seq x y z
N MET A 1 -8.70 -4.20 16.58
CA MET A 1 -8.91 -2.73 16.50
C MET A 1 -7.65 -1.89 16.71
N ARG A 2 -6.47 -2.45 17.07
CA ARG A 2 -5.23 -1.67 17.25
C ARG A 2 -4.40 -1.49 15.97
N ASP A 3 -4.60 -2.33 14.97
CA ASP A 3 -3.66 -2.44 13.83
C ASP A 3 -3.90 -1.39 12.73
N SER A 4 -5.12 -0.89 12.57
CA SER A 4 -5.43 0.17 11.61
C SER A 4 -4.86 1.53 12.03
N ALA A 5 -4.88 1.84 13.33
CA ALA A 5 -4.34 3.10 13.86
C ALA A 5 -2.84 3.27 13.55
N THR A 6 -2.09 2.16 13.49
CA THR A 6 -0.67 2.18 13.13
C THR A 6 -0.43 2.30 11.63
N LEU A 7 -1.42 2.04 10.78
CA LEU A 7 -1.33 2.24 9.33
C LEU A 7 -1.66 3.67 8.89
N VAL A 8 -2.41 4.42 9.71
CA VAL A 8 -2.78 5.82 9.42
C VAL A 8 -1.53 6.66 9.16
N GLY A 9 -1.55 7.41 8.05
CA GLY A 9 -0.45 8.27 7.62
C GLY A 9 -0.21 8.18 6.12
N ARG A 10 0.85 8.90 5.70
CA ARG A 10 1.36 8.91 4.33
C ARG A 10 2.58 7.99 4.22
N TRP A 11 2.60 7.18 3.17
CA TRP A 11 3.60 6.17 2.90
C TRP A 11 4.15 6.36 1.48
N GLU A 12 5.45 6.60 1.40
CA GLU A 12 6.18 6.87 0.16
C GLU A 12 6.81 5.58 -0.38
N PRO A 13 6.86 5.37 -1.72
CA PRO A 13 7.45 4.19 -2.30
C PRO A 13 8.97 4.15 -2.11
N GLN A 14 9.49 3.02 -1.62
CA GLN A 14 10.93 2.78 -1.47
C GLN A 14 11.44 1.81 -2.53
N SER A 15 10.87 0.61 -2.59
CA SER A 15 11.33 -0.42 -3.52
C SER A 15 10.23 -1.42 -3.86
N TYR A 16 10.34 -2.06 -5.03
CA TYR A 16 9.52 -3.21 -5.40
C TYR A 16 10.40 -4.46 -5.47
N ILE A 17 10.01 -5.51 -4.75
CA ILE A 17 10.72 -6.79 -4.73
C ILE A 17 9.84 -7.81 -5.47
N PRO A 18 10.09 -8.08 -6.76
CA PRO A 18 9.33 -9.09 -7.47
C PRO A 18 9.65 -10.49 -6.91
N SER A 19 8.69 -11.40 -7.00
CA SER A 19 8.85 -12.81 -6.63
C SER A 19 9.92 -13.53 -7.46
N GLN A 20 10.19 -13.01 -8.66
CA GLN A 20 11.26 -13.46 -9.54
C GLN A 20 11.98 -12.23 -10.13
N GLY A 21 13.31 -12.23 -10.07
CA GLY A 21 14.13 -11.13 -10.60
C GLY A 21 14.83 -10.31 -9.53
N GLN A 22 15.20 -9.10 -9.87
CA GLN A 22 15.94 -8.19 -8.99
C GLN A 22 15.00 -7.14 -8.39
N ALA A 23 15.27 -6.75 -7.15
CA ALA A 23 14.58 -5.64 -6.51
C ALA A 23 14.81 -4.34 -7.28
N MET A 24 13.76 -3.52 -7.36
CA MET A 24 13.76 -2.24 -8.06
C MET A 24 13.72 -1.11 -7.03
N ASP A 25 14.63 -0.15 -7.15
CA ASP A 25 14.62 1.08 -6.34
C ASP A 25 13.63 2.09 -6.95
N LEU A 26 12.53 2.32 -6.24
CA LEU A 26 11.46 3.20 -6.71
C LEU A 26 11.75 4.68 -6.43
N THR A 27 12.73 4.99 -5.57
CA THR A 27 13.10 6.38 -5.27
C THR A 27 13.77 7.09 -6.45
N THR A 28 14.20 6.32 -7.45
CA THR A 28 14.81 6.81 -8.70
C THR A 28 13.79 7.12 -9.81
N LEU A 29 12.52 6.76 -9.61
CA LEU A 29 11.47 7.00 -10.59
C LEU A 29 11.18 8.51 -10.73
N PRO A 30 10.66 8.97 -11.88
CA PRO A 30 10.13 10.32 -12.02
C PRO A 30 9.09 10.65 -10.92
N PRO A 31 9.03 11.89 -10.41
CA PRO A 31 8.14 12.25 -9.31
C PRO A 31 6.67 11.90 -9.54
N ALA A 32 6.18 12.03 -10.79
CA ALA A 32 4.81 11.65 -11.14
C ALA A 32 4.56 10.14 -10.94
N GLN A 33 5.53 9.30 -11.32
CA GLN A 33 5.42 7.85 -11.14
C GLN A 33 5.54 7.44 -9.67
N GLN A 34 6.33 8.18 -8.87
CA GLN A 34 6.36 7.96 -7.42
C GLN A 34 5.01 8.34 -6.79
N ALA A 35 4.42 9.46 -7.22
CA ALA A 35 3.13 9.93 -6.72
C ALA A 35 2.02 8.89 -6.92
N ASP A 36 2.00 8.19 -8.07
CA ASP A 36 1.06 7.11 -8.38
C ASP A 36 1.16 5.92 -7.41
N LEU A 37 2.29 5.77 -6.72
CA LEU A 37 2.57 4.68 -5.78
C LEU A 37 2.48 5.10 -4.31
N VAL A 38 2.15 6.36 -4.01
CA VAL A 38 2.00 6.85 -2.64
C VAL A 38 0.70 6.33 -2.04
N TRP A 39 0.79 5.84 -0.80
CA TRP A 39 -0.39 5.42 -0.04
C TRP A 39 -0.70 6.44 1.05
N VAL A 40 -1.97 6.79 1.19
CA VAL A 40 -2.47 7.64 2.27
C VAL A 40 -3.64 6.92 2.93
N LEU A 41 -3.50 6.58 4.22
CA LEU A 41 -4.55 5.96 5.01
C LEU A 41 -4.98 6.90 6.11
N THR A 42 -6.28 7.11 6.29
CA THR A 42 -6.81 8.04 7.29
C THR A 42 -7.49 7.31 8.45
N SER A 43 -7.67 8.00 9.58
CA SER A 43 -8.37 7.47 10.77
C SER A 43 -9.84 7.20 10.53
N GLU A 44 -10.43 7.83 9.52
CA GLU A 44 -11.84 7.73 9.15
C GLU A 44 -12.13 6.50 8.28
N GLY A 45 -11.08 5.76 7.89
CA GLY A 45 -11.22 4.56 7.05
C GLY A 45 -11.12 4.83 5.55
N THR A 46 -10.52 5.96 5.14
CA THR A 46 -10.22 6.26 3.73
C THR A 46 -8.81 5.79 3.35
N ILE A 47 -8.66 5.20 2.18
CA ILE A 47 -7.39 4.85 1.56
C ILE A 47 -7.27 5.56 0.22
N ARG A 48 -6.09 6.14 -0.04
CA ARG A 48 -5.72 6.69 -1.34
C ARG A 48 -4.42 6.06 -1.82
N ILE A 49 -4.38 5.62 -3.07
CA ILE A 49 -3.20 5.05 -3.73
C ILE A 49 -3.00 5.85 -5.02
N GLY A 50 -1.99 6.73 -5.02
CA GLY A 50 -1.88 7.78 -6.04
C GLY A 50 -3.14 8.64 -6.09
N ASP A 51 -3.78 8.63 -7.26
CA ASP A 51 -5.04 9.33 -7.55
C ASP A 51 -6.29 8.48 -7.30
N LEU A 52 -6.14 7.18 -6.99
CA LEU A 52 -7.26 6.29 -6.68
C LEU A 52 -7.67 6.46 -5.21
N GLU A 53 -8.95 6.73 -4.97
CA GLU A 53 -9.51 6.85 -3.62
C GLU A 53 -10.57 5.77 -3.34
N GLY A 54 -10.60 5.29 -2.11
CA GLY A 54 -11.63 4.38 -1.65
C GLY A 54 -11.68 4.27 -0.12
N THR A 55 -12.42 3.28 0.36
CA THR A 55 -12.47 2.96 1.79
C THR A 55 -11.63 1.73 2.10
N TYR A 56 -11.14 1.59 3.33
CA TYR A 56 -10.45 0.38 3.75
C TYR A 56 -10.94 -0.14 5.10
N THR A 57 -10.85 -1.46 5.26
CA THR A 57 -10.90 -2.14 6.56
C THR A 57 -9.66 -3.02 6.73
N VAL A 58 -9.35 -3.36 7.97
CA VAL A 58 -8.21 -4.22 8.31
C VAL A 58 -8.71 -5.40 9.12
N ASP A 59 -8.37 -6.61 8.68
CA ASP A 59 -8.54 -7.84 9.45
C ASP A 59 -7.24 -8.64 9.45
N GLY A 60 -6.70 -8.88 10.65
CA GLY A 60 -5.37 -9.45 10.84
C GLY A 60 -4.28 -8.66 10.07
N GLN A 61 -3.59 -9.35 9.17
CA GLN A 61 -2.54 -8.80 8.30
C GLN A 61 -3.03 -8.49 6.89
N THR A 62 -4.33 -8.27 6.71
CA THR A 62 -4.93 -7.97 5.41
C THR A 62 -5.61 -6.60 5.42
N ILE A 63 -5.29 -5.77 4.43
CA ILE A 63 -6.03 -4.55 4.09
C ILE A 63 -7.04 -4.92 3.01
N TYR A 64 -8.30 -4.58 3.23
CA TYR A 64 -9.38 -4.69 2.25
C TYR A 64 -9.70 -3.30 1.72
N ALA A 65 -9.18 -2.95 0.56
CA ALA A 65 -9.46 -1.67 -0.09
C ALA A 65 -10.66 -1.82 -1.02
N ARG A 66 -11.72 -1.04 -0.79
CA ARG A 66 -12.94 -1.05 -1.61
C ARG A 66 -13.02 0.18 -2.49
N ASN A 67 -13.16 -0.06 -3.79
CA ASN A 67 -13.47 0.97 -4.77
C ASN A 67 -14.94 1.43 -4.58
N PRO A 68 -15.20 2.73 -4.40
CA PRO A 68 -16.56 3.22 -4.14
C PRO A 68 -17.45 3.22 -5.39
N ASP A 69 -16.88 3.29 -6.58
CA ASP A 69 -17.60 3.36 -7.85
C ASP A 69 -18.05 1.97 -8.33
N SER A 70 -17.16 0.97 -8.28
CA SER A 70 -17.46 -0.40 -8.71
C SER A 70 -17.92 -1.33 -7.58
N GLY A 71 -17.54 -1.01 -6.33
CA GLY A 71 -17.73 -1.90 -5.18
C GLY A 71 -16.67 -3.00 -5.08
N ASP A 72 -15.74 -3.10 -6.03
CA ASP A 72 -14.69 -4.11 -6.04
C ASP A 72 -13.78 -3.98 -4.82
N VAL A 73 -13.37 -5.13 -4.30
CA VAL A 73 -12.45 -5.21 -3.17
C VAL A 73 -11.11 -5.75 -3.65
N THR A 74 -10.05 -4.98 -3.43
CA THR A 74 -8.67 -5.43 -3.59
C THR A 74 -8.09 -5.73 -2.22
N GLU A 75 -7.50 -6.90 -2.08
CA GLU A 75 -6.87 -7.35 -0.85
C GLU A 75 -5.36 -7.18 -0.92
N PHE A 76 -4.78 -6.66 0.17
CA PHE A 76 -3.33 -6.53 0.31
C PHE A 76 -2.90 -7.20 1.62
N GLN A 77 -2.07 -8.23 1.50
CA GLN A 77 -1.34 -8.75 2.65
C GLN A 77 -0.27 -7.73 3.03
N PHE A 78 -0.11 -7.46 4.31
CA PHE A 78 0.86 -6.47 4.76
C PHE A 78 1.66 -6.90 5.99
N GLN A 79 2.87 -6.37 6.08
CA GLN A 79 3.70 -6.38 7.28
C GLN A 79 4.11 -4.97 7.62
N LEU A 80 3.98 -4.61 8.90
CA LEU A 80 4.29 -3.28 9.40
C LEU A 80 5.42 -3.37 10.42
N SER A 81 6.50 -2.63 10.18
CA SER A 81 7.63 -2.50 11.11
C SER A 81 8.00 -1.04 11.27
N GLN A 82 7.63 -0.44 12.41
CA GLN A 82 7.87 0.97 12.75
C GLN A 82 7.47 1.94 11.62
N ASN A 83 8.41 2.25 10.74
CA ASN A 83 8.29 3.21 9.64
C ASN A 83 8.30 2.55 8.25
N GLN A 84 8.18 1.23 8.16
CA GLN A 84 8.13 0.50 6.90
C GLN A 84 6.84 -0.32 6.81
N LEU A 85 6.18 -0.22 5.67
CA LEU A 85 4.98 -0.96 5.31
C LEU A 85 5.31 -1.78 4.06
N ALA A 86 5.35 -3.11 4.22
CA ALA A 86 5.48 -4.04 3.12
C ALA A 86 4.08 -4.50 2.72
N VAL A 87 3.70 -4.36 1.45
CA VAL A 87 2.41 -4.80 0.92
C VAL A 87 2.58 -5.73 -0.28
N GLU A 88 1.78 -6.78 -0.33
CA GLU A 88 1.65 -7.69 -1.46
C GLU A 88 0.16 -7.76 -1.84
N ARG A 89 -0.15 -7.55 -3.11
CA ARG A 89 -1.53 -7.66 -3.60
C ARG A 89 -1.92 -9.13 -3.75
N SER A 90 -3.03 -9.53 -3.12
CA SER A 90 -3.55 -10.88 -3.27
C SER A 90 -4.08 -11.12 -4.68
N GLY A 91 -3.87 -12.33 -5.21
CA GLY A 91 -4.50 -12.79 -6.45
C GLY A 91 -3.81 -12.36 -7.75
N GLU A 92 -2.68 -11.64 -7.69
CA GLU A 92 -1.89 -11.36 -8.89
C GLU A 92 -1.04 -12.56 -9.33
N ILE A 93 -0.92 -12.71 -10.65
CA ILE A 93 -0.11 -13.74 -11.31
C ILE A 93 1.38 -13.40 -11.15
N GLU A 94 1.73 -12.12 -11.31
CA GLU A 94 3.06 -11.60 -11.02
C GLU A 94 3.09 -11.10 -9.57
N LYS A 95 3.64 -11.92 -8.69
CA LYS A 95 3.74 -11.59 -7.26
C LYS A 95 4.93 -10.68 -7.00
N GLY A 96 4.79 -9.76 -6.05
CA GLY A 96 5.89 -8.96 -5.54
C GLY A 96 5.46 -8.12 -4.34
N VAL A 97 6.46 -7.68 -3.59
CA VAL A 97 6.28 -6.88 -2.37
C VAL A 97 6.65 -5.44 -2.68
N LEU A 98 5.69 -4.53 -2.53
CA LEU A 98 5.95 -3.10 -2.51
C LEU A 98 6.35 -2.71 -1.09
N LEU A 99 7.56 -2.18 -0.94
CA LEU A 99 8.04 -1.60 0.30
C LEU A 99 7.80 -0.09 0.26
N LEU A 100 7.05 0.39 1.25
CA LEU A 100 6.75 1.78 1.48
C LEU A 100 7.39 2.23 2.80
N VAL A 101 7.74 3.50 2.89
CA VAL A 101 8.27 4.13 4.11
C VAL A 101 7.39 5.29 4.55
N ARG A 102 7.22 5.44 5.86
CA ARG A 102 6.44 6.55 6.41
C ARG A 102 7.13 7.88 6.12
N ASP A 103 6.39 8.81 5.54
CA ASP A 103 6.86 10.20 5.38
C ASP A 103 7.07 10.81 6.78
N ARG A 104 8.19 11.50 6.97
CA ARG A 104 8.68 11.91 8.31
C ARG A 104 7.92 13.09 8.89
#